data_AF-A0A2T0BIX4-F1
#
_entry.id   AF-A0A2T0BIX4-F1
#
_cell.length_a   1.000
_cell.length_b   1.000
_cell.length_c   1.000
_cell.angle_alpha   90.00
_cell.angle_beta   90.00
_cell.angle_gamma   90.00
#
_symmetry.space_group_name_H-M   'P 1'
#
loop_
_entity.id
_entity.type
_entity.pdbx_description
1 polymer ?
#
loop_
_entity_poly.entity_id
_entity_poly.type
_entity_poly.pdbx_seq_one_letter_code
_entity_poly.pdbx_strand_id
1 'polypeptide(L)'
;MDNRNFGGFDTEKIKEIFSHFFGGVKKNDINKIKHGSIKSFLKWLFIIYFAIALVLLLTSSLVFDFSLNAFIIIMPLAVVSLVYGIINSMKSLSLIGVIAGIAYFALVFISSPMVSYKSHRDLIGTVNEIEFSDEIENIDLNQLPIIDTELAEKLADKKLGEIPSLGSQVSIGELTLQSIKGELYYVAPLEHSSIIKWLTNRKGTSGYIKVSATNQNDVQLITELNGVALNIKYLDSSYFFSDLRRASYLRDMKAGHTDFTFELDDDGNPYWVITRYDTAVGISERKATGALVMNAQTGTSETYDISDLPVWVDRIQPTNFIVNYLDKWGSLVHGVFNFADKDKLKTTEGMNLIFNKNECFYYTGITSIGNDEGLVGFTLTNTRTAETTMYKTAGAIESAAMKSAEGKVQQFGYTATFPYLINIQGESTYFTTLKDSSGLVKQFAMVNVKNYNTVAVGDTLQGTLNKYLEVLTSTNISLEGTNQDESIDGEIERIGVVVKEGTSIYDVKLKGEEEKIFSVSTETSRNVALSKAGDMVRIKYINVGDSKYILVSGFENIK
;
A
#
# COMPACT_ATOMS: atom_id res chain seq x y z
N MET A 1 27.01 46.64 38.16
CA MET A 1 25.64 46.80 37.63
C MET A 1 25.61 46.02 36.32
N ASP A 2 24.87 44.94 36.13
CA ASP A 2 23.74 44.43 36.87
C ASP A 2 23.58 42.93 36.53
N ASN A 3 23.49 42.07 37.55
CA ASN A 3 23.23 40.63 37.42
C ASN A 3 21.72 40.43 37.42
N ARG A 4 21.12 40.07 36.27
CA ARG A 4 19.71 39.65 36.24
C ARG A 4 19.63 38.14 36.44
N ASN A 5 19.24 37.77 37.67
CA ASN A 5 18.85 36.43 38.08
C ASN A 5 17.68 35.91 37.24
N PHE A 6 17.82 34.69 36.71
CA PHE A 6 16.71 33.89 36.20
C PHE A 6 15.74 33.58 37.35
N GLY A 7 14.45 33.83 37.11
CA GLY A 7 13.36 33.64 38.07
C GLY A 7 13.27 32.22 38.61
N GLY A 8 13.08 32.12 39.93
CA GLY A 8 12.93 30.87 40.65
C GLY A 8 11.64 30.13 40.27
N PHE A 9 11.76 28.81 40.14
CA PHE A 9 10.65 27.88 39.96
C PHE A 9 9.71 27.93 41.19
N ASP A 10 8.44 28.26 40.98
CA ASP A 10 7.42 28.34 42.02
C ASP A 10 6.95 26.94 42.45
N THR A 11 7.57 26.45 43.53
CA THR A 11 7.27 25.14 44.12
C THR A 11 5.86 25.03 44.72
N GLU A 12 5.17 26.15 45.01
CA GLU A 12 3.82 26.11 45.56
C GLU A 12 2.78 25.73 44.50
N LYS A 13 2.90 26.28 43.28
CA LYS A 13 2.01 25.92 42.16
C LYS A 13 2.07 24.45 41.78
N ILE A 14 3.25 23.83 41.82
CA ILE A 14 3.42 22.39 41.55
C ILE A 14 2.76 21.56 42.65
N LYS A 15 2.91 21.96 43.92
CA LYS A 15 2.24 21.31 45.05
C LYS A 15 0.72 21.42 44.95
N GLU A 16 0.21 22.56 44.49
CA GLU A 16 -1.22 22.80 44.28
C GLU A 16 -1.80 21.91 43.17
N ILE A 17 -1.14 21.85 42.00
CA ILE A 17 -1.53 20.97 40.88
C ILE A 17 -1.51 19.49 41.30
N PHE A 18 -0.50 19.08 42.06
CA PHE A 18 -0.38 17.69 42.54
C PHE A 18 -1.46 17.34 43.59
N SER A 19 -1.81 18.29 44.46
CA SER A 19 -2.91 18.12 45.43
C SER A 19 -4.27 17.96 44.75
N HIS A 20 -4.45 18.59 43.59
CA HIS A 20 -5.66 18.53 42.79
C HIS A 20 -5.81 17.20 42.05
N PHE A 21 -4.69 16.58 41.63
CA PHE A 21 -4.68 15.30 40.91
C PHE A 21 -4.69 14.06 41.82
N PHE A 22 -4.13 14.15 43.03
CA PHE A 22 -3.91 12.97 43.89
C PHE A 22 -4.69 12.95 45.21
N GLY A 23 -5.66 13.87 45.40
CA GLY A 23 -6.69 13.76 46.44
C GLY A 23 -6.19 13.61 47.88
N GLY A 24 -6.19 14.72 48.62
CA GLY A 24 -6.32 14.68 50.09
C GLY A 24 -5.10 15.07 50.92
N VAL A 25 -4.42 16.18 50.59
CA VAL A 25 -3.51 16.83 51.55
C VAL A 25 -4.14 18.15 52.00
N LYS A 26 -4.57 18.22 53.26
CA LYS A 26 -5.12 19.44 53.87
C LYS A 26 -4.03 20.51 53.96
N LYS A 27 -4.43 21.76 53.67
CA LYS A 27 -3.60 22.99 53.59
C LYS A 27 -2.74 23.29 54.83
N ASN A 28 -2.94 22.60 55.96
CA ASN A 28 -2.22 22.82 57.23
C ASN A 28 -1.02 21.88 57.49
N ASP A 29 -0.71 20.93 56.60
CA ASP A 29 0.46 20.04 56.77
C ASP A 29 1.73 20.49 56.03
N ILE A 30 1.74 21.72 55.48
CA ILE A 30 2.79 22.22 54.58
C ILE A 30 4.12 22.53 55.31
N ASN A 31 4.12 22.65 56.65
CA ASN A 31 5.29 23.04 57.45
C ASN A 31 5.97 21.93 58.26
N LYS A 32 5.68 20.64 58.01
CA LYS A 32 6.54 19.54 58.48
C LYS A 32 7.31 19.00 57.28
N ILE A 33 8.58 19.39 57.14
CA ILE A 33 9.52 18.73 56.23
C ILE A 33 9.70 17.29 56.72
N LYS A 34 8.79 16.38 56.32
CA LYS A 34 9.08 14.95 56.36
C LYS A 34 10.20 14.75 55.35
N HIS A 35 11.39 14.40 55.83
CA HIS A 35 12.42 13.88 54.93
C HIS A 35 11.82 12.71 54.15
N GLY A 36 11.67 12.90 52.83
CA GLY A 36 11.16 11.86 51.95
C GLY A 36 11.99 10.60 52.11
N SER A 37 11.34 9.44 52.22
CA SER A 37 12.04 8.17 52.32
C SER A 37 12.21 7.59 50.93
N ILE A 38 13.41 7.10 50.61
CA ILE A 38 13.67 6.33 49.38
C ILE A 38 12.69 5.16 49.23
N LYS A 39 12.29 4.52 50.35
CA LYS A 39 11.27 3.46 50.34
C LYS A 39 9.91 3.96 49.84
N SER A 40 9.53 5.19 50.19
CA SER A 40 8.27 5.79 49.72
C SER A 40 8.35 6.18 48.25
N PHE A 41 9.49 6.68 47.77
CA PHE A 41 9.74 6.91 46.34
C PHE A 41 9.60 5.60 45.55
N LEU A 42 10.31 4.54 45.95
CA LEU A 42 10.25 3.24 45.28
C LEU A 42 8.84 2.65 45.28
N LYS A 43 8.08 2.83 46.37
CA LYS A 43 6.67 2.41 46.43
C LYS A 43 5.82 3.14 45.38
N TRP A 44 5.95 4.46 45.26
CA TRP A 44 5.19 5.24 44.27
C TRP A 44 5.58 4.90 42.83
N LEU A 45 6.87 4.77 42.58
CA LEU A 45 7.40 4.36 41.28
C LEU A 45 6.84 2.98 40.87
N PHE A 46 6.85 2.03 41.80
CA PHE A 46 6.26 0.70 41.57
C PHE A 46 4.76 0.76 41.28
N ILE A 47 3.99 1.54 42.04
CA ILE A 47 2.54 1.70 41.81
C ILE A 47 2.27 2.24 40.40
N ILE A 48 3.05 3.22 39.95
CA ILE A 48 2.87 3.84 38.63
C ILE A 48 3.23 2.86 37.52
N TYR A 49 4.36 2.17 37.60
CA TYR A 49 4.71 1.15 36.61
C TYR A 49 3.72 -0.02 36.61
N PHE A 50 3.23 -0.45 37.78
CA PHE A 50 2.22 -1.49 37.86
C PHE A 50 0.91 -1.04 37.20
N ALA A 51 0.47 0.20 37.43
CA ALA A 51 -0.72 0.75 36.79
C ALA A 51 -0.55 0.84 35.26
N ILE A 52 0.60 1.32 34.79
CA ILE A 52 0.92 1.39 33.35
C ILE A 52 0.96 -0.02 32.75
N ALA A 53 1.68 -0.95 33.35
CA ALA A 53 1.76 -2.33 32.88
C ALA A 53 0.39 -3.01 32.85
N LEU A 54 -0.46 -2.76 33.86
CA LEU A 54 -1.83 -3.27 33.89
C LEU A 54 -2.67 -2.69 32.75
N VAL A 55 -2.58 -1.38 32.49
CA VAL A 55 -3.29 -0.75 31.36
C VAL A 55 -2.82 -1.34 30.04
N LEU A 56 -1.51 -1.40 29.80
CA LEU A 56 -0.93 -1.94 28.57
C LEU A 56 -1.26 -3.42 28.36
N LEU A 57 -1.29 -4.21 29.44
CA LEU A 57 -1.71 -5.61 29.39
C LEU A 57 -3.19 -5.74 29.02
N LEU A 58 -4.06 -4.87 29.56
CA LEU A 58 -5.49 -4.87 29.26
C LEU A 58 -5.80 -4.39 27.83
N THR A 59 -4.95 -3.52 27.28
CA THR A 59 -5.04 -3.01 25.90
C THR A 59 -4.21 -3.80 24.89
N SER A 60 -3.60 -4.92 25.29
CA SER A 60 -2.79 -5.78 24.42
C SER A 60 -1.59 -5.07 23.77
N SER A 61 -0.97 -4.11 24.47
CA SER A 61 0.11 -3.26 23.96
C SER A 61 1.42 -3.34 24.74
N LEU A 62 1.51 -4.22 25.75
CA LEU A 62 2.72 -4.40 26.56
C LEU A 62 3.74 -5.32 25.84
N VAL A 63 4.53 -4.73 24.95
CA VAL A 63 5.61 -5.46 24.26
C VAL A 63 6.81 -5.61 25.20
N PHE A 64 7.44 -6.79 25.24
CA PHE A 64 8.67 -7.07 25.99
C PHE A 64 9.93 -6.69 25.20
N ASP A 65 9.92 -5.48 24.66
CA ASP A 65 11.06 -4.87 23.99
C ASP A 65 11.38 -3.50 24.59
N PHE A 66 12.64 -3.27 24.94
CA PHE A 66 13.06 -2.04 25.60
C PHE A 66 13.02 -0.82 24.67
N SER A 67 13.31 -1.01 23.39
CA SER A 67 13.40 0.06 22.40
C SER A 67 12.00 0.59 22.06
N LEU A 68 11.04 -0.30 21.81
CA LEU A 68 9.64 0.02 21.55
C LEU A 68 8.96 0.68 22.76
N ASN A 69 9.41 0.37 23.97
CA ASN A 69 8.85 0.90 25.22
C ASN A 69 9.72 1.98 25.89
N ALA A 70 10.72 2.53 25.20
CA ALA A 70 11.66 3.49 25.80
C ALA A 70 10.95 4.68 26.45
N PHE A 71 9.89 5.22 25.83
CA PHE A 71 9.06 6.29 26.41
C PHE A 71 8.38 5.85 27.71
N ILE A 72 7.73 4.69 27.68
CA ILE A 72 6.95 4.12 28.78
C ILE A 72 7.87 3.76 29.96
N ILE A 73 9.12 3.41 29.68
CA ILE A 73 10.12 3.10 30.70
C ILE A 73 10.72 4.39 31.26
N ILE A 74 11.20 5.32 30.42
CA ILE A 74 12.02 6.44 30.88
C ILE A 74 11.17 7.61 31.40
N MET A 75 10.03 7.93 30.78
CA MET A 75 9.27 9.13 31.13
C MET A 75 8.59 9.04 32.50
N PRO A 76 7.93 7.93 32.88
CA PRO A 76 7.43 7.79 34.25
C PRO A 76 8.55 7.89 35.29
N LEU A 77 9.73 7.30 35.04
CA LEU A 77 10.89 7.46 35.92
C LEU A 77 11.29 8.93 36.06
N ALA A 78 11.41 9.64 34.94
CA ALA A 78 11.81 11.04 34.91
C ALA A 78 10.82 11.92 35.70
N VAL A 79 9.52 11.79 35.41
CA VAL A 79 8.46 12.59 36.02
C VAL A 79 8.32 12.28 37.51
N VAL A 80 8.26 11.00 37.89
CA VAL A 80 8.09 10.61 39.30
C VAL A 80 9.30 11.03 40.13
N SER A 81 10.51 10.84 39.62
CA SER A 81 11.75 11.25 40.31
C SER A 81 11.81 12.78 40.47
N LEU A 82 11.46 13.53 39.42
CA LEU A 82 11.44 14.98 39.45
C LEU A 82 10.43 15.52 40.46
N VAL A 83 9.19 15.08 40.34
CA VAL A 83 8.08 15.56 41.18
C VAL A 83 8.27 15.14 42.63
N TYR A 84 8.62 13.89 42.91
CA TYR A 84 8.88 13.43 44.28
C TYR A 84 10.08 14.17 44.89
N GLY A 85 11.13 14.42 44.09
CA GLY A 85 12.30 15.18 44.53
C GLY A 85 11.96 16.63 44.91
N ILE A 86 11.13 17.31 44.12
CA ILE A 86 10.70 18.69 44.40
C ILE A 86 9.82 18.75 45.66
N ILE A 87 8.82 17.87 45.76
CA ILE A 87 7.88 17.86 46.89
C ILE A 87 8.59 17.59 48.22
N ASN A 88 9.55 16.65 48.23
CA ASN A 88 10.25 16.22 49.44
C ASN A 88 11.62 16.89 49.64
N SER A 89 11.96 17.90 48.82
CA SER A 89 13.25 18.62 48.86
C SER A 89 14.49 17.71 48.71
N MET A 90 14.37 16.60 47.99
CA MET A 90 15.44 15.65 47.71
C MET A 90 16.14 15.98 46.39
N LYS A 91 17.14 16.87 46.44
CA LYS A 91 17.85 17.38 45.24
C LYS A 91 18.42 16.27 44.34
N SER A 92 18.89 15.16 44.92
CA SER A 92 19.42 14.03 44.15
C SER A 92 18.36 13.35 43.27
N LEU A 93 17.14 13.15 43.77
CA LEU A 93 16.03 12.57 43.00
C LEU A 93 15.53 13.53 41.92
N SER A 94 15.46 14.83 42.22
CA SER A 94 15.14 15.84 41.20
C SER A 94 16.17 15.85 40.08
N LEU A 95 17.46 15.75 40.41
CA LEU A 95 18.54 15.67 39.43
C LEU A 95 18.43 14.40 38.57
N ILE A 96 18.14 13.24 39.17
CA ILE A 96 17.89 12.00 38.43
C ILE A 96 16.73 12.17 37.45
N GLY A 97 15.63 12.79 37.88
CA GLY A 97 14.48 13.05 37.02
C GLY A 97 14.81 13.94 35.82
N VAL A 98 15.57 15.02 36.04
CA VAL A 98 16.05 15.91 34.97
C VAL A 98 16.99 15.17 34.02
N ILE A 99 17.97 14.42 34.54
CA ILE A 99 18.92 13.66 33.72
C ILE A 99 18.19 12.61 32.88
N ALA A 100 17.25 11.86 33.46
CA ALA A 100 16.46 10.87 32.73
C ALA A 100 15.64 11.52 31.61
N GLY A 101 15.01 12.67 31.87
CA GLY A 101 14.29 13.44 30.85
C GLY A 101 15.21 13.91 29.73
N ILE A 102 16.36 14.53 30.07
CA ILE A 102 17.35 14.97 29.08
C ILE A 102 17.88 13.79 28.27
N ALA A 103 18.17 12.66 28.91
CA ALA A 103 18.65 11.45 28.23
C ALA A 103 17.62 10.92 27.24
N TYR A 104 16.32 10.91 27.59
CA TYR A 104 15.26 10.54 26.66
C TYR A 104 15.18 11.49 25.46
N PHE A 105 15.18 12.81 25.69
CA PHE A 105 15.16 13.78 24.59
C PHE A 105 16.42 13.72 23.72
N ALA A 106 17.59 13.48 24.33
CA ALA A 106 18.83 13.24 23.58
C ALA A 106 18.73 11.98 22.73
N LEU A 107 18.17 10.89 23.26
CA LEU A 107 17.93 9.66 22.52
C LEU A 107 16.98 9.89 21.33
N VAL A 108 15.86 10.59 21.53
CA VAL A 108 14.94 10.97 20.44
C VAL A 108 15.63 11.85 19.40
N PHE A 109 16.41 12.85 19.84
CA PHE A 109 17.12 13.76 18.94
C PHE A 109 18.19 13.05 18.11
N ILE A 110 19.00 12.19 18.73
CA ILE A 110 20.02 11.37 18.03
C ILE A 110 19.33 10.40 17.06
N SER A 111 18.20 9.82 17.44
CA SER A 111 17.40 8.94 16.59
C SER A 111 16.62 9.70 15.52
N SER A 112 16.59 11.02 15.51
CA SER A 112 15.81 11.78 14.54
C SER A 112 16.51 11.85 13.17
N PRO A 113 15.77 12.15 12.08
CA PRO A 113 16.36 12.39 10.78
C PRO A 113 17.41 13.52 10.79
N MET A 114 17.34 14.48 11.73
CA MET A 114 18.29 15.60 11.82
C MET A 114 19.72 15.15 12.10
N VAL A 115 19.89 14.09 12.89
CA VAL A 115 21.22 13.57 13.26
C VAL A 115 21.54 12.31 12.46
N SER A 116 20.57 11.39 12.35
CA SER A 116 20.75 10.07 11.74
C SER A 116 20.16 10.00 10.33
N TYR A 117 20.28 11.07 9.53
CA TYR A 117 19.64 11.15 8.20
C TYR A 117 20.00 9.98 7.27
N LYS A 118 21.26 9.52 7.28
CA LYS A 118 21.71 8.38 6.46
C LYS A 118 20.93 7.10 6.81
N SER A 119 20.84 6.77 8.10
CA SER A 119 20.10 5.60 8.57
C SER A 119 18.61 5.66 8.20
N HIS A 120 18.00 6.85 8.19
CA HIS A 120 16.61 7.03 7.75
C HIS A 120 16.45 6.88 6.24
N ARG A 121 17.38 7.46 5.48
CA ARG A 121 17.42 7.37 4.02
C ARG A 121 17.60 5.93 3.55
N ASP A 122 18.46 5.18 4.23
CA ASP A 122 18.85 3.83 3.85
C ASP A 122 17.87 2.75 4.37
N LEU A 123 16.74 3.14 5.00
CA LEU A 123 15.72 2.22 5.51
C LEU A 123 15.11 1.33 4.41
N ILE A 124 14.86 1.91 3.23
CA ILE A 124 14.34 1.19 2.06
C ILE A 124 15.37 0.19 1.50
N GLY A 125 16.63 0.30 1.89
CA GLY A 125 17.72 -0.48 1.31
C GLY A 125 18.21 0.11 -0.01
N THR A 126 18.73 -0.75 -0.88
CA THR A 126 19.22 -0.34 -2.20
C THR A 126 18.04 -0.28 -3.16
N VAL A 127 17.80 0.90 -3.75
CA VAL A 127 16.82 1.08 -4.82
C VAL A 127 17.51 0.83 -6.15
N ASN A 128 17.08 -0.21 -6.87
CA ASN A 128 17.61 -0.51 -8.20
C ASN A 128 16.94 0.42 -9.21
N GLU A 129 17.71 1.30 -9.85
CA GLU A 129 17.18 2.23 -10.85
C GLU A 129 17.38 1.68 -12.26
N ILE A 130 16.29 1.53 -13.01
CA ILE A 130 16.31 1.10 -14.42
C ILE A 130 15.45 2.04 -15.27
N GLU A 131 15.81 2.21 -16.54
CA GLU A 131 15.00 2.98 -17.48
C GLU A 131 13.77 2.17 -17.90
N PHE A 132 12.62 2.84 -18.01
CA PHE A 132 11.43 2.16 -18.52
C PHE A 132 11.66 1.77 -19.99
N SER A 133 11.58 0.48 -20.28
CA SER A 133 11.83 -0.07 -21.62
C SER A 133 10.96 -1.29 -21.88
N ASP A 134 11.01 -1.79 -23.12
CA ASP A 134 10.24 -2.95 -23.59
C ASP A 134 10.63 -4.27 -22.93
N GLU A 135 11.79 -4.32 -22.25
CA GLU A 135 12.26 -5.50 -21.50
C GLU A 135 11.51 -5.69 -20.17
N ILE A 136 10.71 -4.71 -19.76
CA ILE A 136 9.82 -4.86 -18.61
C ILE A 136 8.75 -5.88 -18.96
N GLU A 137 8.64 -6.91 -18.13
CA GLU A 137 7.64 -7.94 -18.31
C GLU A 137 6.26 -7.33 -18.46
N ASN A 138 5.64 -7.59 -19.61
CA ASN A 138 4.27 -7.18 -19.87
C ASN A 138 3.36 -7.80 -18.82
N ILE A 139 2.70 -6.96 -18.02
CA ILE A 139 1.62 -7.41 -17.15
C ILE A 139 0.52 -7.94 -18.07
N ASP A 140 0.14 -9.21 -17.87
CA ASP A 140 -0.98 -9.80 -18.61
C ASP A 140 -2.24 -8.96 -18.37
N LEU A 141 -2.78 -8.37 -19.44
CA LEU A 141 -3.96 -7.52 -19.39
C LEU A 141 -5.16 -8.25 -18.77
N ASN A 142 -5.24 -9.57 -18.91
CA ASN A 142 -6.32 -10.38 -18.34
C ASN A 142 -6.18 -10.58 -16.83
N GLN A 143 -4.99 -10.35 -16.27
CA GLN A 143 -4.72 -10.42 -14.84
C GLN A 143 -4.83 -9.05 -14.14
N LEU A 144 -5.07 -7.97 -14.91
CA LEU A 144 -5.25 -6.65 -14.32
C LEU A 144 -6.50 -6.59 -13.45
N PRO A 145 -6.39 -6.15 -12.19
CA PRO A 145 -7.56 -5.94 -11.35
C PRO A 145 -8.48 -4.88 -11.98
N ILE A 146 -9.69 -5.29 -12.32
CA ILE A 146 -10.75 -4.38 -12.79
C ILE A 146 -11.76 -4.04 -11.70
N ILE A 147 -11.58 -4.63 -10.51
CA ILE A 147 -12.41 -4.42 -9.33
C ILE A 147 -11.51 -3.82 -8.26
N ASP A 148 -11.90 -2.66 -7.75
CA ASP A 148 -11.28 -2.05 -6.58
C ASP A 148 -11.97 -2.52 -5.29
N THR A 149 -11.35 -2.22 -4.15
CA THR A 149 -11.86 -2.63 -2.83
C THR A 149 -13.31 -2.20 -2.61
N GLU A 150 -13.69 -0.98 -3.00
CA GLU A 150 -15.06 -0.47 -2.81
C GLU A 150 -16.10 -1.29 -3.61
N LEU A 151 -15.80 -1.64 -4.86
CA LEU A 151 -16.69 -2.50 -5.64
C LEU A 151 -16.70 -3.94 -5.10
N ALA A 152 -15.55 -4.46 -4.65
CA ALA A 152 -15.46 -5.78 -4.05
C ALA A 152 -16.32 -5.87 -2.77
N GLU A 153 -16.32 -4.85 -1.92
CA GLU A 153 -17.20 -4.75 -0.74
C GLU A 153 -18.67 -4.82 -1.13
N LYS A 154 -19.10 -4.07 -2.15
CA LYS A 154 -20.49 -4.09 -2.64
C LYS A 154 -20.90 -5.46 -3.19
N LEU A 155 -20.01 -6.10 -3.93
CA LEU A 155 -20.23 -7.45 -4.46
C LEU A 155 -20.32 -8.47 -3.32
N ALA A 156 -19.45 -8.36 -2.33
CA ALA A 156 -19.44 -9.20 -1.13
C ALA A 156 -20.74 -9.04 -0.31
N ASP A 157 -21.16 -7.81 -0.04
CA ASP A 157 -22.40 -7.50 0.69
C ASP A 157 -23.64 -8.03 -0.04
N LYS A 158 -23.70 -7.84 -1.36
CA LYS A 158 -24.78 -8.38 -2.19
C LYS A 158 -24.85 -9.91 -2.05
N LYS A 159 -23.70 -10.60 -2.14
CA LYS A 159 -23.64 -12.06 -2.04
C LYS A 159 -24.04 -12.55 -0.65
N LEU A 160 -23.63 -11.85 0.41
CA LEU A 160 -24.04 -12.17 1.78
C LEU A 160 -25.56 -11.98 1.97
N GLY A 161 -26.13 -10.94 1.37
CA GLY A 161 -27.56 -10.63 1.41
C GLY A 161 -28.46 -11.68 0.72
N GLU A 162 -27.92 -12.48 -0.19
CA GLU A 162 -28.65 -13.59 -0.83
C GLU A 162 -29.01 -14.72 0.16
N ILE A 163 -28.37 -14.75 1.34
CA ILE A 163 -28.60 -15.76 2.38
C ILE A 163 -29.26 -15.10 3.61
N PRO A 164 -30.61 -15.13 3.72
CA PRO A 164 -31.33 -14.40 4.76
C PRO A 164 -30.92 -14.75 6.19
N SER A 165 -30.49 -16.00 6.43
CA SER A 165 -30.07 -16.46 7.75
C SER A 165 -28.74 -15.85 8.21
N LEU A 166 -27.86 -15.44 7.29
CA LEU A 166 -26.54 -14.90 7.60
C LEU A 166 -26.52 -13.37 7.68
N GLY A 167 -27.29 -12.68 6.82
CA GLY A 167 -27.25 -11.21 6.71
C GLY A 167 -27.60 -10.42 7.99
N SER A 168 -28.18 -11.05 9.02
CA SER A 168 -28.42 -10.41 10.34
C SER A 168 -27.46 -10.86 11.45
N GLN A 169 -26.62 -11.86 11.17
CA GLN A 169 -25.73 -12.48 12.16
C GLN A 169 -24.28 -12.02 11.98
N VAL A 170 -23.88 -11.78 10.74
CA VAL A 170 -22.51 -11.46 10.37
C VAL A 170 -22.44 -10.22 9.47
N SER A 171 -21.26 -9.63 9.38
CA SER A 171 -20.89 -8.59 8.42
C SER A 171 -19.62 -9.03 7.68
N ILE A 172 -19.30 -8.40 6.55
CA ILE A 172 -18.02 -8.63 5.87
C ILE A 172 -16.92 -7.88 6.63
N GLY A 173 -15.78 -8.55 6.88
CA GLY A 173 -14.57 -7.92 7.43
C GLY A 173 -13.79 -7.12 6.40
N GLU A 174 -12.58 -6.70 6.75
CA GLU A 174 -11.70 -5.98 5.82
C GLU A 174 -11.23 -6.92 4.69
N LEU A 175 -11.41 -6.48 3.43
CA LEU A 175 -11.01 -7.24 2.26
C LEU A 175 -9.51 -7.09 2.00
N THR A 176 -8.80 -8.21 1.96
CA THR A 176 -7.38 -8.29 1.61
C THR A 176 -7.24 -8.83 0.19
N LEU A 177 -6.62 -8.05 -0.71
CA LEU A 177 -6.24 -8.52 -2.05
C LEU A 177 -5.03 -9.44 -1.95
N GLN A 178 -5.14 -10.63 -2.52
CA GLN A 178 -4.13 -11.69 -2.48
C GLN A 178 -4.19 -12.58 -3.73
N SER A 179 -3.11 -13.30 -4.01
CA SER A 179 -3.02 -14.30 -5.08
C SER A 179 -3.33 -15.68 -4.52
N ILE A 180 -4.32 -16.35 -5.10
CA ILE A 180 -4.67 -17.73 -4.74
C ILE A 180 -4.55 -18.56 -6.00
N LYS A 181 -3.56 -19.46 -6.05
CA LYS A 181 -3.29 -20.32 -7.22
C LYS A 181 -3.11 -19.54 -8.54
N GLY A 182 -2.52 -18.34 -8.46
CA GLY A 182 -2.26 -17.49 -9.62
C GLY A 182 -3.44 -16.60 -10.05
N GLU A 183 -4.56 -16.63 -9.33
CA GLU A 183 -5.71 -15.74 -9.56
C GLU A 183 -5.86 -14.72 -8.42
N LEU A 184 -6.24 -13.49 -8.77
CA LEU A 184 -6.37 -12.39 -7.82
C LEU A 184 -7.75 -12.34 -7.19
N TYR A 185 -7.77 -12.35 -5.86
CA TYR A 185 -8.99 -12.37 -5.07
C TYR A 185 -8.91 -11.39 -3.90
N TYR A 186 -9.99 -10.66 -3.67
CA TYR A 186 -10.25 -10.01 -2.40
C TYR A 186 -10.90 -11.02 -1.45
N VAL A 187 -10.33 -11.21 -0.27
CA VAL A 187 -10.83 -12.14 0.74
C VAL A 187 -11.09 -11.40 2.05
N ALA A 188 -12.24 -11.67 2.66
CA ALA A 188 -12.56 -11.16 3.99
C ALA A 188 -13.23 -12.25 4.84
N PRO A 189 -12.94 -12.31 6.14
CA PRO A 189 -13.69 -13.15 7.05
C PRO A 189 -15.12 -12.62 7.23
N LEU A 190 -16.04 -13.49 7.61
CA LEU A 190 -17.32 -13.04 8.16
C LEU A 190 -17.10 -12.59 9.60
N GLU A 191 -17.36 -11.33 9.88
CA GLU A 191 -17.26 -10.72 11.21
C GLU A 191 -18.59 -10.85 11.98
N HIS A 192 -18.55 -10.84 13.30
CA HIS A 192 -19.75 -10.73 14.13
C HIS A 192 -20.38 -9.33 13.99
N SER A 193 -21.67 -9.26 13.66
CA SER A 193 -22.35 -7.96 13.49
C SER A 193 -22.56 -7.18 14.81
N SER A 194 -22.44 -7.83 15.96
CA SER A 194 -22.50 -7.17 17.28
C SER A 194 -21.96 -8.06 18.41
N ILE A 195 -21.71 -7.45 19.57
CA ILE A 195 -21.33 -8.15 20.80
C ILE A 195 -22.33 -9.25 21.22
N ILE A 196 -23.63 -9.03 21.02
CA ILE A 196 -24.66 -10.03 21.35
C ILE A 196 -24.50 -11.25 20.45
N LYS A 197 -24.24 -11.02 19.15
CA LYS A 197 -24.04 -12.11 18.17
C LYS A 197 -22.78 -12.90 18.48
N TRP A 198 -21.68 -12.23 18.83
CA TRP A 198 -20.47 -12.89 19.34
C TRP A 198 -20.75 -13.73 20.60
N LEU A 199 -21.48 -13.19 21.58
CA LEU A 199 -21.84 -13.91 22.81
C LEU A 199 -22.66 -15.18 22.53
N THR A 200 -23.58 -15.13 21.58
CA THR A 200 -24.40 -16.28 21.18
C THR A 200 -23.66 -17.27 20.28
N ASN A 201 -22.60 -16.84 19.61
CA ASN A 201 -21.82 -17.65 18.68
C ASN A 201 -20.31 -17.66 19.01
N ARG A 202 -19.96 -18.15 20.20
CA ARG A 202 -18.57 -18.22 20.67
C ARG A 202 -17.69 -19.24 19.92
N LYS A 203 -18.29 -20.09 19.08
CA LYS A 203 -17.55 -21.08 18.29
C LYS A 203 -16.86 -20.44 17.09
N GLY A 204 -17.36 -19.30 16.61
CA GLY A 204 -16.83 -18.57 15.47
C GLY A 204 -17.87 -18.37 14.37
N THR A 205 -17.61 -17.47 13.43
CA THR A 205 -18.47 -17.19 12.28
C THR A 205 -18.28 -18.22 11.16
N SER A 206 -19.27 -18.28 10.26
CA SER A 206 -19.42 -19.37 9.28
C SER A 206 -18.58 -19.20 8.01
N GLY A 207 -17.28 -18.96 8.15
CA GLY A 207 -16.35 -18.90 7.02
C GLY A 207 -16.06 -17.49 6.50
N TYR A 208 -15.77 -17.36 5.22
CA TYR A 208 -15.25 -16.14 4.60
C TYR A 208 -15.82 -15.93 3.19
N ILE A 209 -15.69 -14.71 2.67
CA ILE A 209 -16.06 -14.36 1.31
C ILE A 209 -14.81 -14.20 0.44
N LYS A 210 -14.92 -14.60 -0.82
CA LYS A 210 -13.89 -14.47 -1.85
C LYS A 210 -14.50 -13.79 -3.07
N VAL A 211 -13.93 -12.67 -3.50
CA VAL A 211 -14.38 -11.86 -4.65
C VAL A 211 -13.24 -11.78 -5.66
N SER A 212 -13.45 -12.21 -6.90
CA SER A 212 -12.42 -12.07 -7.94
C SER A 212 -12.10 -10.59 -8.18
N ALA A 213 -10.82 -10.27 -8.37
CA ALA A 213 -10.39 -8.93 -8.75
C ALA A 213 -10.55 -8.66 -10.27
N THR A 214 -10.75 -9.71 -11.07
CA THR A 214 -10.81 -9.65 -12.54
C THR A 214 -12.20 -9.98 -13.10
N ASN A 215 -13.10 -10.56 -12.30
CA ASN A 215 -14.45 -10.96 -12.72
C ASN A 215 -15.54 -10.60 -11.70
N GLN A 216 -16.42 -9.66 -12.04
CA GLN A 216 -17.48 -9.17 -11.14
C GLN A 216 -18.54 -10.23 -10.79
N ASN A 217 -18.65 -11.30 -11.59
CA ASN A 217 -19.62 -12.36 -11.37
C ASN A 217 -19.06 -13.49 -10.49
N ASP A 218 -17.75 -13.51 -10.24
CA ASP A 218 -17.11 -14.53 -9.41
C ASP A 218 -17.04 -14.06 -7.95
N VAL A 219 -18.14 -14.31 -7.23
CA VAL A 219 -18.29 -14.00 -5.81
C VAL A 219 -18.71 -15.25 -5.06
N GLN A 220 -17.83 -15.75 -4.19
CA GLN A 220 -17.98 -17.04 -3.53
C GLN A 220 -18.03 -16.84 -2.02
N LEU A 221 -19.07 -17.38 -1.38
CA LEU A 221 -19.14 -17.52 0.07
C LEU A 221 -18.70 -18.93 0.45
N ILE A 222 -17.57 -19.05 1.14
CA ILE A 222 -17.02 -20.34 1.56
C ILE A 222 -17.36 -20.55 3.03
N THR A 223 -18.18 -21.56 3.29
CA THR A 223 -18.64 -21.90 4.66
C THR A 223 -18.15 -23.28 5.12
N GLU A 224 -17.60 -24.07 4.20
CA GLU A 224 -17.04 -25.38 4.45
C GLU A 224 -15.81 -25.62 3.56
N LEU A 225 -14.84 -26.38 4.08
CA LEU A 225 -13.70 -26.89 3.33
C LEU A 225 -13.64 -28.40 3.52
N ASN A 226 -13.50 -29.16 2.43
CA ASN A 226 -13.40 -30.63 2.47
C ASN A 226 -14.53 -31.31 3.29
N GLY A 227 -15.75 -30.76 3.24
CA GLY A 227 -16.91 -31.26 3.99
C GLY A 227 -16.91 -30.92 5.48
N VAL A 228 -16.01 -30.06 5.95
CA VAL A 228 -15.93 -29.58 7.34
C VAL A 228 -16.34 -28.10 7.39
N ALA A 229 -17.34 -27.79 8.20
CA ALA A 229 -17.80 -26.42 8.40
C ALA A 229 -16.72 -25.53 9.02
N LEU A 230 -16.50 -24.37 8.41
CA LEU A 230 -15.58 -23.35 8.90
C LEU A 230 -16.16 -22.64 10.12
N ASN A 231 -15.31 -22.43 11.13
CA ASN A 231 -15.64 -21.68 12.34
C ASN A 231 -14.52 -20.69 12.63
N ILE A 232 -14.60 -19.48 12.06
CA ILE A 232 -13.59 -18.45 12.25
C ILE A 232 -13.81 -17.77 13.59
N LYS A 233 -12.90 -18.03 14.53
CA LYS A 233 -13.07 -17.64 15.94
C LYS A 233 -12.31 -16.38 16.28
N TYR A 234 -11.10 -16.25 15.75
CA TYR A 234 -10.21 -15.13 15.99
C TYR A 234 -10.50 -14.07 14.94
N LEU A 235 -11.06 -12.95 15.37
CA LEU A 235 -11.66 -11.93 14.52
C LEU A 235 -11.47 -10.56 15.17
N ASP A 236 -11.51 -9.50 14.37
CA ASP A 236 -11.47 -8.13 14.91
C ASP A 236 -12.77 -7.76 15.63
N SER A 237 -13.92 -8.36 15.26
CA SER A 237 -15.19 -8.22 15.99
C SER A 237 -15.34 -9.13 17.22
N SER A 238 -14.39 -10.04 17.45
CA SER A 238 -14.41 -10.94 18.61
C SER A 238 -13.92 -10.25 19.88
N TYR A 239 -14.32 -10.77 21.05
CA TYR A 239 -13.97 -10.16 22.34
C TYR A 239 -13.09 -11.06 23.21
N PHE A 240 -12.46 -10.48 24.24
CA PHE A 240 -11.60 -11.17 25.21
C PHE A 240 -10.49 -11.99 24.54
N PHE A 241 -10.40 -13.30 24.80
CA PHE A 241 -9.32 -14.15 24.29
C PHE A 241 -9.51 -14.59 22.83
N SER A 242 -10.66 -14.30 22.22
CA SER A 242 -10.91 -14.46 20.78
C SER A 242 -10.73 -13.18 19.98
N ASP A 243 -10.60 -12.03 20.65
CA ASP A 243 -10.20 -10.76 20.01
C ASP A 243 -8.86 -10.97 19.30
N LEU A 244 -8.81 -10.67 18.00
CA LEU A 244 -7.64 -10.92 17.15
C LEU A 244 -6.38 -10.30 17.74
N ARG A 245 -6.43 -9.01 18.08
CA ARG A 245 -5.27 -8.25 18.58
C ARG A 245 -4.76 -8.82 19.90
N ARG A 246 -5.66 -9.12 20.83
CA ARG A 246 -5.30 -9.76 22.11
C ARG A 246 -4.77 -11.16 21.92
N ALA A 247 -5.39 -11.96 21.06
CA ALA A 247 -4.97 -13.32 20.79
C ALA A 247 -3.55 -13.35 20.23
N SER A 248 -3.24 -12.50 19.26
CA SER A 248 -1.93 -12.37 18.64
C SER A 248 -0.88 -11.87 19.63
N TYR A 249 -1.22 -10.83 20.39
CA TYR A 249 -0.39 -10.30 21.46
C TYR A 249 0.01 -11.36 22.50
N LEU A 250 -0.95 -12.18 22.99
CA LEU A 250 -0.67 -13.22 24.00
C LEU A 250 0.23 -14.35 23.47
N ARG A 251 0.36 -14.48 22.14
CA ARG A 251 1.19 -15.50 21.49
C ARG A 251 2.58 -14.99 21.18
N ASP A 252 2.72 -13.69 20.90
CA ASP A 252 4.00 -13.05 20.66
C ASP A 252 4.08 -11.71 21.38
N MET A 253 4.61 -11.71 22.59
CA MET A 253 4.84 -10.49 23.34
C MET A 253 6.21 -9.86 23.06
N LYS A 254 7.01 -10.40 22.13
CA LYS A 254 8.41 -9.99 21.94
C LYS A 254 8.59 -8.92 20.86
N ALA A 255 7.62 -8.76 19.96
CA ALA A 255 7.65 -7.81 18.87
C ALA A 255 6.40 -6.92 18.87
N GLY A 256 6.46 -5.78 18.19
CA GLY A 256 5.27 -5.02 17.86
C GLY A 256 4.46 -5.72 16.77
N HIS A 257 3.14 -5.63 16.84
CA HIS A 257 2.24 -6.15 15.79
C HIS A 257 1.54 -5.02 15.05
N THR A 258 1.47 -5.15 13.73
CA THR A 258 0.75 -4.25 12.85
C THR A 258 0.26 -5.03 11.62
N ASP A 259 -0.48 -4.36 10.74
CA ASP A 259 -0.92 -4.89 9.44
C ASP A 259 -1.48 -6.32 9.52
N PHE A 260 -2.71 -6.44 10.02
CA PHE A 260 -3.39 -7.72 10.21
C PHE A 260 -4.12 -8.06 8.91
N THR A 261 -3.56 -8.95 8.10
CA THR A 261 -4.16 -9.36 6.83
C THR A 261 -4.80 -10.74 6.94
N PHE A 262 -5.98 -10.89 6.34
CA PHE A 262 -6.68 -12.17 6.30
C PHE A 262 -6.33 -12.88 4.99
N GLU A 263 -5.51 -13.93 5.09
CA GLU A 263 -4.95 -14.64 3.95
C GLU A 263 -5.33 -16.12 3.99
N LEU A 264 -5.43 -16.72 2.81
CA LEU A 264 -5.74 -18.14 2.63
C LEU A 264 -4.49 -18.88 2.17
N ASP A 265 -4.27 -20.07 2.71
CA ASP A 265 -3.28 -20.97 2.10
C ASP A 265 -3.81 -21.56 0.77
N ASP A 266 -2.95 -22.32 0.08
CA ASP A 266 -3.32 -22.97 -1.20
C ASP A 266 -4.50 -23.96 -1.07
N ASP A 267 -4.80 -24.45 0.12
CA ASP A 267 -5.93 -25.34 0.40
C ASP A 267 -7.20 -24.56 0.79
N GLY A 268 -7.11 -23.23 0.89
CA GLY A 268 -8.20 -22.34 1.28
C GLY A 268 -8.36 -22.19 2.79
N ASN A 269 -7.46 -22.73 3.61
CA ASN A 269 -7.54 -22.58 5.06
C ASN A 269 -7.27 -21.13 5.45
N PRO A 270 -8.07 -20.55 6.36
CA PRO A 270 -7.96 -19.14 6.72
C PRO A 270 -6.91 -18.88 7.81
N TYR A 271 -6.04 -17.91 7.56
CA TYR A 271 -5.01 -17.43 8.46
C TYR A 271 -5.06 -15.90 8.62
N TRP A 272 -4.66 -15.45 9.78
CA TRP A 272 -4.22 -14.08 9.99
C TRP A 272 -2.72 -14.03 9.83
N VAL A 273 -2.24 -13.25 8.87
CA VAL A 273 -0.83 -12.88 8.74
C VAL A 273 -0.66 -11.52 9.40
N ILE A 274 0.23 -11.44 10.37
CA ILE A 274 0.36 -10.26 11.23
C ILE A 274 1.80 -9.83 11.21
N THR A 275 2.06 -8.66 10.64
CA THR A 275 3.42 -8.14 10.57
C THR A 275 4.00 -7.91 11.96
N ARG A 276 5.14 -8.54 12.21
CA ARG A 276 5.99 -8.32 13.38
C ARG A 276 6.99 -7.22 13.04
N TYR A 277 7.12 -6.22 13.89
CA TYR A 277 8.08 -5.14 13.70
C TYR A 277 8.89 -4.84 14.96
N ASP A 278 10.06 -4.25 14.73
CA ASP A 278 10.94 -3.71 15.76
C ASP A 278 11.44 -2.32 15.36
N THR A 279 12.22 -1.66 16.21
CA THR A 279 12.86 -0.39 15.90
C THR A 279 14.01 -0.57 14.89
N ALA A 280 14.16 0.41 13.99
CA ALA A 280 15.17 0.38 12.93
C ALA A 280 16.24 1.46 13.13
N VAL A 281 15.82 2.70 13.43
CA VAL A 281 16.75 3.81 13.74
C VAL A 281 16.51 4.26 15.18
N GLY A 282 17.33 3.75 16.10
CA GLY A 282 17.19 4.05 17.52
C GLY A 282 15.80 3.69 18.05
N ILE A 283 14.99 4.70 18.36
CA ILE A 283 13.59 4.52 18.83
C ILE A 283 12.53 5.23 17.95
N SER A 284 12.93 5.81 16.81
CA SER A 284 12.06 6.65 15.98
C SER A 284 11.38 5.88 14.85
N GLU A 285 12.14 5.00 14.19
CA GLU A 285 11.70 4.28 13.00
C GLU A 285 11.36 2.84 13.33
N ARG A 286 10.35 2.29 12.64
CA ARG A 286 9.93 0.89 12.76
C ARG A 286 10.28 0.15 11.49
N LYS A 287 10.60 -1.14 11.58
CA LYS A 287 10.82 -2.03 10.45
C LYS A 287 10.21 -3.40 10.68
N ALA A 288 9.58 -3.95 9.64
CA ALA A 288 9.09 -5.32 9.66
C ALA A 288 10.28 -6.29 9.81
N THR A 289 10.11 -7.25 10.72
CA THR A 289 11.10 -8.28 11.06
C THR A 289 10.64 -9.67 10.62
N GLY A 290 9.34 -9.83 10.36
CA GLY A 290 8.72 -11.08 9.96
C GLY A 290 7.21 -11.01 10.18
N ALA A 291 6.57 -12.16 10.36
CA ALA A 291 5.14 -12.21 10.66
C ALA A 291 4.79 -13.29 11.69
N LEU A 292 3.72 -13.05 12.45
CA LEU A 292 3.01 -14.06 13.22
C LEU A 292 1.87 -14.57 12.34
N VAL A 293 1.96 -15.84 11.93
CA VAL A 293 0.90 -16.49 11.16
C VAL A 293 0.03 -17.26 12.13
N MET A 294 -1.26 -16.94 12.18
CA MET A 294 -2.22 -17.53 13.10
C MET A 294 -3.40 -18.13 12.35
N ASN A 295 -3.65 -19.42 12.56
CA ASN A 295 -4.85 -20.05 12.02
C ASN A 295 -6.11 -19.39 12.62
N ALA A 296 -6.98 -18.85 11.77
CA ALA A 296 -8.10 -18.00 12.21
C ALA A 296 -9.21 -18.77 12.95
N GLN A 297 -9.23 -20.10 12.84
CA GLN A 297 -10.20 -20.97 13.53
C GLN A 297 -9.69 -21.44 14.90
N THR A 298 -8.46 -21.99 14.93
CA THR A 298 -7.89 -22.63 16.13
C THR A 298 -7.03 -21.69 16.96
N GLY A 299 -6.49 -20.64 16.35
CA GLY A 299 -5.51 -19.76 16.96
C GLY A 299 -4.16 -20.45 17.19
N THR A 300 -3.88 -21.58 16.54
CA THR A 300 -2.51 -22.11 16.48
C THR A 300 -1.66 -21.11 15.70
N SER A 301 -0.46 -20.80 16.20
CA SER A 301 0.35 -19.73 15.62
C SER A 301 1.82 -20.05 15.63
N GLU A 302 2.51 -19.54 14.62
CA GLU A 302 3.94 -19.65 14.45
C GLU A 302 4.50 -18.29 14.02
N THR A 303 5.66 -17.94 14.57
CA THR A 303 6.40 -16.74 14.20
C THR A 303 7.44 -17.11 13.16
N TYR A 304 7.48 -16.36 12.07
CA TYR A 304 8.46 -16.53 11.02
C TYR A 304 9.26 -15.24 10.85
N ASP A 305 10.51 -15.39 10.44
CA ASP A 305 11.31 -14.31 9.88
C ASP A 305 10.97 -14.14 8.38
N ILE A 306 11.34 -13.00 7.78
CA ILE A 306 10.98 -12.68 6.39
C ILE A 306 11.43 -13.76 5.40
N SER A 307 12.58 -14.40 5.61
CA SER A 307 13.11 -15.44 4.71
C SER A 307 12.35 -16.76 4.80
N ASP A 308 11.75 -17.06 5.95
CA ASP A 308 11.27 -18.40 6.28
C ASP A 308 9.74 -18.52 6.16
N LEU A 309 9.06 -17.43 5.76
CA LEU A 309 7.62 -17.40 5.61
C LEU A 309 7.14 -18.33 4.47
N PRO A 310 5.98 -18.99 4.63
CA PRO A 310 5.36 -19.77 3.56
C PRO A 310 5.16 -18.96 2.28
N VAL A 311 5.18 -19.64 1.12
CA VAL A 311 5.08 -19.01 -0.20
C VAL A 311 3.71 -18.40 -0.46
N TRP A 312 2.64 -18.96 0.12
CA TRP A 312 1.27 -18.43 -0.01
C TRP A 312 1.05 -17.10 0.73
N VAL A 313 2.00 -16.67 1.57
CA VAL A 313 1.90 -15.39 2.29
C VAL A 313 2.35 -14.27 1.36
N ASP A 314 1.39 -13.42 0.97
CA ASP A 314 1.62 -12.37 -0.01
C ASP A 314 2.15 -11.07 0.60
N ARG A 315 1.73 -10.73 1.83
CA ARG A 315 1.99 -9.39 2.41
C ARG A 315 2.58 -9.45 3.81
N ILE A 316 3.72 -8.77 3.97
CA ILE A 316 4.42 -8.65 5.27
C ILE A 316 4.83 -7.19 5.52
N GLN A 317 5.26 -6.48 4.50
CA GLN A 317 5.69 -5.09 4.61
C GLN A 317 4.45 -4.20 4.64
N PRO A 318 4.18 -3.44 5.71
CA PRO A 318 3.03 -2.56 5.73
C PRO A 318 3.20 -1.41 4.73
N THR A 319 2.13 -1.07 4.00
CA THR A 319 2.11 0.04 3.03
C THR A 319 2.64 1.35 3.61
N ASN A 320 2.24 1.69 4.84
CA ASN A 320 2.69 2.91 5.51
C ASN A 320 4.19 2.91 5.85
N PHE A 321 4.80 1.75 6.05
CA PHE A 321 6.23 1.63 6.27
C PHE A 321 6.97 1.90 4.96
N ILE A 322 6.54 1.28 3.86
CA ILE A 322 7.14 1.47 2.53
C ILE A 322 7.05 2.92 2.07
N VAL A 323 5.87 3.56 2.16
CA VAL A 323 5.71 4.99 1.86
C VAL A 323 6.69 5.84 2.69
N ASN A 324 6.74 5.62 4.01
CA ASN A 324 7.65 6.35 4.88
C ASN A 324 9.13 6.17 4.51
N TYR A 325 9.53 4.96 4.10
CA TYR A 325 10.91 4.70 3.68
C TYR A 325 11.24 5.35 2.35
N LEU A 326 10.35 5.27 1.35
CA LEU A 326 10.51 5.92 0.05
C LEU A 326 10.59 7.44 0.18
N ASP A 327 9.71 8.04 0.98
CA ASP A 327 9.73 9.49 1.23
C ASP A 327 11.01 9.92 1.95
N LYS A 328 11.53 9.12 2.88
CA LYS A 328 12.83 9.40 3.53
C LYS A 328 13.99 9.24 2.58
N TRP A 329 13.98 8.19 1.76
CA TRP A 329 14.97 7.96 0.72
C TRP A 329 15.07 9.15 -0.24
N GLY A 330 13.92 9.66 -0.71
CA GLY A 330 13.83 10.79 -1.63
C GLY A 330 14.10 12.16 -0.99
N SER A 331 13.50 12.45 0.17
CA SER A 331 13.63 13.78 0.82
C SER A 331 14.99 14.03 1.45
N LEU A 332 15.70 12.97 1.87
CA LEU A 332 17.01 13.04 2.53
C LEU A 332 18.18 12.77 1.57
N VAL A 333 17.97 12.80 0.25
CA VAL A 333 18.99 12.52 -0.77
C VAL A 333 20.32 13.26 -0.57
N HIS A 334 20.26 14.55 -0.22
CA HIS A 334 21.43 15.41 0.10
C HIS A 334 21.50 15.78 1.58
N GLY A 335 20.84 15.00 2.45
CA GLY A 335 20.72 15.26 3.88
C GLY A 335 19.73 16.36 4.25
N VAL A 336 19.64 16.65 5.56
CA VAL A 336 18.59 17.51 6.13
C VAL A 336 18.72 18.99 5.78
N PHE A 337 19.91 19.46 5.39
CA PHE A 337 20.17 20.86 5.04
C PHE A 337 20.04 21.15 3.53
N ASN A 338 19.32 20.30 2.80
CA ASN A 338 18.99 20.53 1.40
C ASN A 338 17.80 21.50 1.25
N PHE A 339 18.00 22.77 1.59
CA PHE A 339 16.93 23.78 1.56
C PHE A 339 16.55 24.26 0.15
N ALA A 340 17.37 23.96 -0.85
CA ALA A 340 17.09 24.27 -2.25
C ALA A 340 16.22 23.20 -2.93
N ASP A 341 15.77 22.20 -2.18
CA ASP A 341 14.98 21.04 -2.66
C ASP A 341 15.61 20.31 -3.85
N LYS A 342 16.95 20.39 -3.96
CA LYS A 342 17.69 19.80 -5.08
C LYS A 342 17.51 18.28 -5.07
N ASP A 343 17.08 17.71 -6.19
CA ASP A 343 16.89 16.27 -6.41
C ASP A 343 15.97 15.58 -5.39
N LYS A 344 15.17 16.34 -4.62
CA LYS A 344 14.27 15.73 -3.62
C LYS A 344 13.09 15.07 -4.30
N LEU A 345 12.85 13.83 -3.89
CA LEU A 345 11.74 13.02 -4.37
C LEU A 345 10.75 12.73 -3.23
N LYS A 346 9.50 12.48 -3.60
CA LYS A 346 8.44 11.98 -2.72
C LYS A 346 7.55 11.00 -3.48
N THR A 347 6.85 10.12 -2.79
CA THR A 347 5.82 9.27 -3.42
C THR A 347 4.62 10.12 -3.86
N THR A 348 3.95 9.71 -4.93
CA THR A 348 2.66 10.29 -5.34
C THR A 348 1.55 9.87 -4.37
N GLU A 349 0.38 10.51 -4.48
CA GLU A 349 -0.75 10.17 -3.62
C GLU A 349 -1.39 8.85 -4.05
N GLY A 350 -1.14 7.79 -3.30
CA GLY A 350 -1.75 6.48 -3.51
C GLY A 350 -0.73 5.38 -3.81
N MET A 351 -1.17 4.15 -3.60
CA MET A 351 -0.36 2.94 -3.82
C MET A 351 -1.30 1.79 -4.15
N ASN A 352 -0.97 1.03 -5.20
CA ASN A 352 -1.69 -0.18 -5.59
C ASN A 352 -0.82 -1.42 -5.39
N LEU A 353 -1.45 -2.59 -5.48
CA LEU A 353 -0.75 -3.87 -5.54
C LEU A 353 -0.72 -4.38 -6.97
N ILE A 354 0.47 -4.75 -7.43
CA ILE A 354 0.69 -5.44 -8.70
C ILE A 354 1.18 -6.84 -8.40
N PHE A 355 0.59 -7.82 -9.07
CA PHE A 355 1.04 -9.21 -8.99
C PHE A 355 1.71 -9.57 -10.29
N ASN A 356 2.91 -10.12 -10.19
CA ASN A 356 3.65 -10.64 -11.32
C ASN A 356 4.29 -11.99 -10.94
N LYS A 357 4.02 -13.05 -11.71
CA LYS A 357 4.63 -14.38 -11.52
C LYS A 357 4.62 -14.90 -10.08
N ASN A 358 3.48 -14.77 -9.39
CA ASN A 358 3.27 -15.17 -7.98
C ASN A 358 4.02 -14.32 -6.95
N GLU A 359 4.54 -13.16 -7.33
CA GLU A 359 5.06 -12.16 -6.40
C GLU A 359 4.15 -10.95 -6.37
N CYS A 360 4.03 -10.34 -5.19
CA CYS A 360 3.23 -9.15 -4.97
C CYS A 360 4.14 -7.93 -4.75
N PHE A 361 3.80 -6.82 -5.38
CA PHE A 361 4.55 -5.58 -5.35
C PHE A 361 3.64 -4.40 -5.03
N TYR A 362 4.11 -3.52 -4.16
CA TYR A 362 3.58 -2.18 -4.05
C TYR A 362 4.00 -1.33 -5.26
N TYR A 363 3.03 -0.76 -5.95
CA TYR A 363 3.19 0.18 -7.03
C TYR A 363 2.84 1.60 -6.57
N THR A 364 3.77 2.53 -6.74
CA THR A 364 3.53 3.97 -6.53
C THR A 364 4.45 4.83 -7.40
N GLY A 365 3.94 5.95 -7.88
CA GLY A 365 4.71 6.96 -8.59
C GLY A 365 5.66 7.71 -7.66
N ILE A 366 6.73 8.26 -8.24
CA ILE A 366 7.71 9.12 -7.59
C ILE A 366 7.76 10.45 -8.34
N THR A 367 7.65 11.54 -7.60
CA THR A 367 7.66 12.89 -8.12
C THR A 367 8.67 13.77 -7.40
N SER A 368 9.12 14.83 -8.06
CA SER A 368 10.02 15.83 -7.47
C SER A 368 9.26 16.77 -6.54
N ILE A 369 9.88 17.15 -5.42
CA ILE A 369 9.32 18.21 -4.56
C ILE A 369 9.32 19.53 -5.34
N GLY A 370 8.13 20.13 -5.52
CA GLY A 370 7.93 21.39 -6.23
C GLY A 370 7.43 21.27 -7.67
N ASN A 371 7.27 20.05 -8.21
CA ASN A 371 6.61 19.81 -9.50
C ASN A 371 5.42 18.86 -9.31
N ASP A 372 4.27 19.43 -8.93
CA ASP A 372 3.13 18.67 -8.41
C ASP A 372 2.45 17.74 -9.42
N GLU A 373 2.76 17.83 -10.73
CA GLU A 373 2.16 16.96 -11.75
C GLU A 373 3.19 16.14 -12.55
N GLY A 374 4.49 16.33 -12.31
CA GLY A 374 5.56 15.66 -13.04
C GLY A 374 5.96 14.33 -12.41
N LEU A 375 5.93 13.25 -13.19
CA LEU A 375 6.45 11.95 -12.83
C LEU A 375 7.95 11.87 -13.15
N VAL A 376 8.74 11.39 -12.20
CA VAL A 376 10.17 11.06 -12.38
C VAL A 376 10.33 9.57 -12.72
N GLY A 377 9.47 8.75 -12.13
CA GLY A 377 9.41 7.31 -12.35
C GLY A 377 8.41 6.70 -11.38
N PHE A 378 8.34 5.38 -11.35
CA PHE A 378 7.51 4.64 -10.39
C PHE A 378 8.35 3.58 -9.72
N THR A 379 7.89 3.11 -8.58
CA THR A 379 8.55 2.06 -7.82
C THR A 379 7.70 0.82 -7.77
N LEU A 380 8.34 -0.33 -7.91
CA LEU A 380 7.80 -1.62 -7.51
C LEU A 380 8.59 -2.08 -6.29
N THR A 381 7.91 -2.20 -5.15
CA THR A 381 8.51 -2.68 -3.90
C THR A 381 7.88 -4.01 -3.52
N ASN A 382 8.68 -5.07 -3.46
CA ASN A 382 8.19 -6.39 -3.08
C ASN A 382 7.56 -6.35 -1.68
N THR A 383 6.31 -6.81 -1.56
CA THR A 383 5.50 -6.74 -0.34
C THR A 383 6.01 -7.65 0.77
N ARG A 384 6.94 -8.56 0.47
CA ARG A 384 7.59 -9.47 1.41
C ARG A 384 8.98 -9.00 1.80
N THR A 385 9.86 -8.80 0.83
CA THR A 385 11.28 -8.51 1.07
C THR A 385 11.59 -7.03 1.24
N ALA A 386 10.67 -6.14 0.86
CA ALA A 386 10.90 -4.70 0.69
C ALA A 386 11.96 -4.33 -0.38
N GLU A 387 12.38 -5.27 -1.22
CA GLU A 387 13.28 -4.95 -2.34
C GLU A 387 12.55 -4.04 -3.33
N THR A 388 13.20 -2.92 -3.66
CA THR A 388 12.60 -1.86 -4.47
C THR A 388 13.35 -1.66 -5.77
N THR A 389 12.61 -1.64 -6.87
CA THR A 389 13.09 -1.22 -8.19
C THR A 389 12.35 0.05 -8.60
N MET A 390 13.11 1.10 -8.95
CA MET A 390 12.60 2.33 -9.54
C MET A 390 12.77 2.27 -11.06
N TYR A 391 11.65 2.43 -11.75
CA TYR A 391 11.59 2.53 -13.20
C TYR A 391 11.45 3.98 -13.60
N LYS A 392 12.49 4.53 -14.23
CA LYS A 392 12.54 5.91 -14.67
C LYS A 392 11.68 6.09 -15.91
N THR A 393 10.71 6.99 -15.81
CA THR A 393 9.89 7.42 -16.94
C THR A 393 9.38 8.82 -16.66
N ALA A 394 9.58 9.70 -17.62
CA ALA A 394 9.11 11.08 -17.53
C ALA A 394 7.67 11.17 -18.04
N GLY A 395 6.81 11.85 -17.30
CA GLY A 395 5.42 12.01 -17.72
C GLY A 395 4.55 12.64 -16.66
N ALA A 396 3.28 12.28 -16.67
CA ALA A 396 2.29 12.70 -15.69
C ALA A 396 2.15 11.70 -14.55
N ILE A 397 1.85 12.19 -13.35
CA ILE A 397 1.49 11.35 -12.21
C ILE A 397 0.09 10.75 -12.37
N GLU A 398 -0.22 9.76 -11.54
CA GLU A 398 -1.47 9.00 -11.58
C GLU A 398 -2.72 9.89 -11.49
N SER A 399 -2.73 10.88 -10.60
CA SER A 399 -3.88 11.78 -10.43
C SER A 399 -4.16 12.66 -11.65
N ALA A 400 -3.13 13.02 -12.41
CA ALA A 400 -3.29 13.76 -13.66
C ALA A 400 -3.87 12.87 -14.76
N ALA A 401 -3.43 11.61 -14.82
CA ALA A 401 -4.00 10.62 -15.73
C ALA A 401 -5.47 10.31 -15.41
N MET A 402 -5.82 10.17 -14.13
CA MET A 402 -7.21 10.03 -13.66
C MET A 402 -8.09 11.18 -14.14
N LYS A 403 -7.67 12.43 -13.92
CA LYS A 403 -8.39 13.62 -14.39
C LYS A 403 -8.55 13.66 -15.91
N SER A 404 -7.53 13.21 -16.65
CA SER A 404 -7.60 13.14 -18.11
C SER A 404 -8.65 12.12 -18.58
N ALA A 405 -8.65 10.93 -17.98
CA ALA A 405 -9.65 9.89 -18.23
C ALA A 405 -11.07 10.40 -17.93
N GLU A 406 -11.28 10.99 -16.75
CA GLU A 406 -12.56 11.60 -16.33
C GLU A 406 -13.00 12.72 -17.27
N GLY A 407 -12.07 13.57 -17.72
CA GLY A 407 -12.35 14.64 -18.67
C GLY A 407 -12.92 14.13 -20.00
N LYS A 408 -12.49 12.95 -20.47
CA LYS A 408 -13.01 12.33 -21.71
C LYS A 408 -14.46 11.82 -21.56
N VAL A 409 -14.90 11.57 -20.33
CA VAL A 409 -16.24 11.06 -19.99
C VAL A 409 -17.03 11.99 -19.08
N GLN A 410 -16.68 13.29 -19.10
CA GLN A 410 -17.25 14.27 -18.18
C GLN A 410 -18.78 14.31 -18.22
N GLN A 411 -19.38 14.06 -19.39
CA GLN A 411 -20.84 13.99 -19.58
C GLN A 411 -21.54 12.91 -18.74
N PHE A 412 -20.82 11.85 -18.36
CA PHE A 412 -21.37 10.76 -17.54
C PHE A 412 -21.14 10.98 -16.05
N GLY A 413 -20.25 11.92 -15.67
CA GLY A 413 -19.84 12.12 -14.28
C GLY A 413 -19.15 10.91 -13.66
N TYR A 414 -18.45 10.12 -14.48
CA TYR A 414 -17.68 8.97 -14.00
C TYR A 414 -16.39 9.41 -13.30
N THR A 415 -15.96 8.59 -12.34
CA THR A 415 -14.72 8.79 -11.56
C THR A 415 -13.74 7.68 -11.85
N ALA A 416 -12.45 8.01 -11.95
CA ALA A 416 -11.40 7.04 -12.19
C ALA A 416 -10.95 6.37 -10.88
N THR A 417 -10.57 5.10 -10.96
CA THR A 417 -9.82 4.40 -9.90
C THR A 417 -8.33 4.78 -9.94
N PHE A 418 -7.57 4.45 -8.90
CA PHE A 418 -6.11 4.61 -8.97
C PHE A 418 -5.56 3.70 -10.09
N PRO A 419 -4.80 4.24 -11.06
CA PRO A 419 -4.40 3.51 -12.25
C PRO A 419 -3.29 2.50 -11.98
N TYR A 420 -3.24 1.46 -12.79
CA TYR A 420 -2.10 0.55 -12.92
C TYR A 420 -1.22 1.03 -14.06
N LEU A 421 0.09 1.03 -13.85
CA LEU A 421 1.02 1.26 -14.92
C LEU A 421 1.31 -0.04 -15.66
N ILE A 422 1.06 -0.03 -16.96
CA ILE A 422 1.27 -1.15 -17.86
C ILE A 422 2.11 -0.72 -19.05
N ASN A 423 2.73 -1.70 -19.70
CA ASN A 423 3.42 -1.50 -20.97
C ASN A 423 2.45 -1.89 -22.10
N ILE A 424 2.12 -0.92 -22.97
CA ILE A 424 1.39 -1.18 -24.20
C ILE A 424 2.33 -0.88 -25.36
N GLN A 425 2.89 -1.93 -25.96
CA GLN A 425 3.74 -1.85 -27.15
C GLN A 425 4.95 -0.89 -27.00
N GLY A 426 5.61 -0.97 -25.85
CA GLY A 426 6.76 -0.16 -25.48
C GLY A 426 6.42 1.20 -24.89
N GLU A 427 5.16 1.59 -24.92
CA GLU A 427 4.69 2.82 -24.29
C GLU A 427 4.19 2.56 -22.88
N SER A 428 4.69 3.37 -21.95
CA SER A 428 4.20 3.43 -20.58
C SER A 428 2.77 4.01 -20.58
N THR A 429 1.81 3.20 -20.14
CA THR A 429 0.38 3.50 -20.19
C THR A 429 -0.27 3.27 -18.84
N TYR A 430 -1.02 4.25 -18.37
CA TYR A 430 -1.92 4.06 -17.23
C TYR A 430 -3.21 3.39 -17.68
N PHE A 431 -3.55 2.29 -17.04
CA PHE A 431 -4.85 1.65 -17.13
C PHE A 431 -5.69 1.98 -15.89
N THR A 432 -6.92 2.45 -16.09
CA THR A 432 -7.88 2.68 -15.01
C THR A 432 -9.28 2.24 -15.39
N THR A 433 -10.06 1.87 -14.38
CA THR A 433 -11.51 1.73 -14.52
C THR A 433 -12.20 3.07 -14.26
N LEU A 434 -13.37 3.24 -14.85
CA LEU A 434 -14.24 4.41 -14.69
C LEU A 434 -15.56 3.96 -14.08
N LYS A 435 -15.88 4.50 -12.91
CA LYS A 435 -17.03 4.14 -12.09
C LYS A 435 -18.12 5.20 -12.15
N ASP A 436 -19.38 4.77 -12.12
CA ASP A 436 -20.51 5.68 -11.89
C ASP A 436 -20.60 6.14 -10.42
N SER A 437 -21.56 7.01 -10.10
CA SER A 437 -21.81 7.48 -8.73
C SER A 437 -22.25 6.39 -7.76
N SER A 438 -22.66 5.22 -8.26
CA SER A 438 -22.95 4.04 -7.44
C SER A 438 -21.70 3.17 -7.22
N GLY A 439 -20.54 3.58 -7.75
CA GLY A 439 -19.26 2.88 -7.67
C GLY A 439 -19.21 1.60 -8.51
N LEU A 440 -20.05 1.48 -9.55
CA LEU A 440 -20.00 0.37 -10.50
C LEU A 440 -19.13 0.74 -11.68
N VAL A 441 -18.23 -0.15 -12.08
CA VAL A 441 -17.42 0.02 -13.30
C VAL A 441 -18.33 0.05 -14.52
N LYS A 442 -18.18 1.09 -15.34
CA LYS A 442 -18.92 1.28 -16.59
C LYS A 442 -18.01 1.26 -17.81
N GLN A 443 -16.83 1.83 -17.68
CA GLN A 443 -15.88 1.99 -18.77
C GLN A 443 -14.45 1.78 -18.27
N PHE A 444 -13.53 1.63 -19.21
CA PHE A 444 -12.10 1.50 -18.98
C PHE A 444 -11.39 2.60 -19.74
N ALA A 445 -10.32 3.13 -19.17
CA ALA A 445 -9.49 4.13 -19.80
C ALA A 445 -8.03 3.70 -19.85
N MET A 446 -7.36 4.06 -20.94
CA MET A 446 -5.92 3.96 -21.11
C MET A 446 -5.38 5.36 -21.42
N VAL A 447 -4.36 5.79 -20.68
CA VAL A 447 -3.77 7.13 -20.76
C VAL A 447 -2.27 6.98 -20.94
N ASN A 448 -1.67 7.59 -21.97
CA ASN A 448 -0.22 7.59 -22.11
C ASN A 448 0.43 8.41 -20.98
N VAL A 449 1.49 7.86 -20.38
CA VAL A 449 2.17 8.51 -19.25
C VAL A 449 2.91 9.76 -19.70
N LYS A 450 3.64 9.70 -20.83
CA LYS A 450 4.43 10.81 -21.37
C LYS A 450 3.53 11.96 -21.85
N ASN A 451 2.42 11.63 -22.50
CA ASN A 451 1.42 12.57 -22.98
C ASN A 451 0.03 12.21 -22.47
N TYR A 452 -0.35 12.74 -21.30
CA TYR A 452 -1.64 12.44 -20.69
C TYR A 452 -2.86 12.94 -21.48
N ASN A 453 -2.68 13.74 -22.54
CA ASN A 453 -3.77 14.09 -23.47
C ASN A 453 -4.12 12.93 -24.42
N THR A 454 -3.20 11.97 -24.60
CA THR A 454 -3.43 10.73 -25.36
C THR A 454 -4.21 9.78 -24.46
N VAL A 455 -5.53 9.87 -24.55
CA VAL A 455 -6.48 9.08 -23.76
C VAL A 455 -7.50 8.36 -24.65
N ALA A 456 -7.75 7.09 -24.35
CA ALA A 456 -8.82 6.31 -24.96
C ALA A 456 -9.74 5.72 -23.90
N VAL A 457 -11.04 5.68 -24.21
CA VAL A 457 -12.07 5.14 -23.33
C VAL A 457 -12.99 4.20 -24.10
N GLY A 458 -13.38 3.09 -23.47
CA GLY A 458 -14.28 2.09 -24.02
C GLY A 458 -15.02 1.30 -22.96
N ASP A 459 -16.06 0.58 -23.39
CA ASP A 459 -16.96 -0.17 -22.50
C ASP A 459 -16.40 -1.55 -22.13
N THR A 460 -15.38 -2.03 -22.84
CA THR A 460 -14.68 -3.29 -22.60
C THR A 460 -13.18 -3.07 -22.62
N LEU A 461 -12.42 -3.89 -21.89
CA LEU A 461 -10.95 -3.81 -21.86
C LEU A 461 -10.34 -3.86 -23.27
N GLN A 462 -10.74 -4.85 -24.07
CA GLN A 462 -10.28 -4.99 -25.46
C GLN A 462 -10.71 -3.80 -26.33
N GLY A 463 -11.94 -3.31 -26.17
CA GLY A 463 -12.42 -2.15 -26.91
C GLY A 463 -11.65 -0.86 -26.57
N THR A 464 -11.24 -0.71 -25.31
CA THR A 464 -10.38 0.40 -24.86
C THR A 464 -8.98 0.25 -25.43
N LEU A 465 -8.39 -0.95 -25.39
CA LEU A 465 -7.08 -1.22 -25.99
C LEU A 465 -7.07 -0.87 -27.49
N ASN A 466 -8.03 -1.37 -28.26
CA ASN A 466 -8.10 -1.08 -29.70
C ASN A 466 -8.18 0.43 -29.97
N LYS A 467 -9.03 1.16 -29.23
CA LYS A 467 -9.12 2.61 -29.34
C LYS A 467 -7.84 3.32 -28.90
N TYR A 468 -7.15 2.79 -27.91
CA TYR A 468 -5.89 3.35 -27.43
C TYR A 468 -4.79 3.21 -28.49
N LEU A 469 -4.68 2.03 -29.10
CA LEU A 469 -3.77 1.78 -30.23
C LEU A 469 -4.07 2.73 -31.41
N GLU A 470 -5.33 2.96 -31.75
CA GLU A 470 -5.72 3.97 -32.76
C GLU A 470 -5.19 5.38 -32.41
N VAL A 471 -5.29 5.79 -31.13
CA VAL A 471 -4.84 7.10 -30.66
C VAL A 471 -3.31 7.20 -30.63
N LEU A 472 -2.61 6.14 -30.25
CA LEU A 472 -1.14 6.09 -30.33
C LEU A 472 -0.65 6.26 -31.76
N THR A 473 -1.29 5.59 -32.72
CA THR A 473 -0.91 5.67 -34.14
C THR A 473 -1.19 7.05 -34.75
N SER A 474 -2.22 7.75 -34.27
CA SER A 474 -2.58 9.08 -34.78
C SER A 474 -1.72 10.21 -34.20
N THR A 475 -1.11 9.99 -33.04
CA THR A 475 -0.34 11.04 -32.33
C THR A 475 1.14 11.09 -32.68
N ASN A 476 1.62 10.26 -33.63
CA ASN A 476 3.04 10.23 -34.06
C ASN A 476 4.00 10.08 -32.87
N ILE A 477 3.58 9.36 -31.81
CA ILE A 477 4.52 8.89 -30.78
C ILE A 477 5.45 7.92 -31.50
N SER A 478 6.59 8.44 -31.94
CA SER A 478 7.58 7.74 -32.72
C SER A 478 7.99 6.50 -31.93
N LEU A 479 7.67 5.31 -32.45
CA LEU A 479 8.20 4.02 -31.98
C LEU A 479 9.72 3.89 -32.29
N GLU A 480 10.42 5.01 -32.44
CA GLU A 480 11.86 5.10 -32.68
C GLU A 480 12.61 4.77 -31.38
N GLY A 481 12.63 3.48 -31.03
CA GLY A 481 13.37 2.99 -29.87
C GLY A 481 13.37 1.48 -29.69
N THR A 482 12.41 0.76 -30.30
CA THR A 482 12.25 -0.68 -30.12
C THR A 482 13.28 -1.48 -30.92
N ASN A 483 14.21 -2.14 -30.23
CA ASN A 483 15.14 -3.12 -30.81
C ASN A 483 14.45 -4.46 -31.18
N GLN A 484 13.12 -4.49 -31.29
CA GLN A 484 12.30 -5.67 -31.61
C GLN A 484 11.29 -5.42 -32.76
N ASP A 485 11.59 -4.55 -33.72
CA ASP A 485 10.78 -4.50 -34.94
C ASP A 485 10.89 -5.84 -35.67
N GLU A 486 9.83 -6.66 -35.62
CA GLU A 486 9.65 -7.77 -36.54
C GLU A 486 9.34 -7.21 -37.93
N SER A 487 9.93 -7.80 -38.96
CA SER A 487 9.65 -7.41 -40.35
C SER A 487 9.00 -8.60 -41.05
N ILE A 488 7.83 -8.36 -41.63
CA ILE A 488 7.15 -9.32 -42.49
C ILE A 488 7.00 -8.75 -43.89
N ASP A 489 7.39 -9.54 -44.88
CA ASP A 489 7.12 -9.28 -46.29
C ASP A 489 5.92 -10.13 -46.69
N GLY A 490 4.88 -9.50 -47.24
CA GLY A 490 3.68 -10.23 -47.62
C GLY A 490 2.86 -9.52 -48.69
N GLU A 491 2.03 -10.30 -49.37
CA GLU A 491 1.07 -9.79 -50.35
C GLU A 491 -0.20 -9.34 -49.61
N ILE A 492 -0.67 -8.13 -49.90
CA ILE A 492 -1.91 -7.62 -49.33
C ILE A 492 -3.08 -8.47 -49.84
N GLU A 493 -3.77 -9.16 -48.94
CA GLU A 493 -5.05 -9.82 -49.21
C GLU A 493 -6.16 -8.78 -49.28
N ARG A 494 -6.19 -7.88 -48.28
CA ARG A 494 -7.22 -6.85 -48.15
C ARG A 494 -6.68 -5.64 -47.43
N ILE A 495 -7.13 -4.47 -47.86
CA ILE A 495 -6.91 -3.20 -47.18
C ILE A 495 -8.25 -2.55 -46.90
N GLY A 496 -8.44 -2.07 -45.67
CA GLY A 496 -9.60 -1.29 -45.25
C GLY A 496 -9.12 0.05 -44.68
N VAL A 497 -9.93 1.10 -44.82
CA VAL A 497 -9.65 2.40 -44.21
C VAL A 497 -10.70 2.69 -43.14
N VAL A 498 -10.23 3.10 -41.98
CA VAL A 498 -11.03 3.63 -40.88
C VAL A 498 -10.69 5.11 -40.76
N VAL A 499 -11.67 5.97 -41.08
CA VAL A 499 -11.51 7.42 -40.97
C VAL A 499 -12.20 7.89 -39.70
N LYS A 500 -11.44 8.48 -38.79
CA LYS A 500 -11.95 8.97 -37.51
C LYS A 500 -11.24 10.28 -37.16
N GLU A 501 -12.03 11.33 -36.92
CA GLU A 501 -11.55 12.65 -36.50
C GLU A 501 -10.44 13.25 -37.40
N GLY A 502 -10.51 13.00 -38.71
CA GLY A 502 -9.56 13.56 -39.70
C GLY A 502 -8.26 12.77 -39.86
N THR A 503 -8.03 11.72 -39.07
CA THR A 503 -6.92 10.78 -39.26
C THR A 503 -7.41 9.55 -40.01
N SER A 504 -6.62 9.07 -40.98
CA SER A 504 -6.92 7.85 -41.74
C SER A 504 -6.01 6.72 -41.26
N ILE A 505 -6.61 5.69 -40.66
CA ILE A 505 -5.91 4.45 -40.27
C ILE A 505 -6.28 3.38 -41.29
N TYR A 506 -5.28 2.70 -41.83
CA TYR A 506 -5.44 1.64 -42.80
C TYR A 506 -5.17 0.29 -42.15
N ASP A 507 -6.17 -0.59 -42.15
CA ASP A 507 -6.07 -1.97 -41.70
C ASP A 507 -5.68 -2.86 -42.88
N VAL A 508 -4.49 -3.44 -42.80
CA VAL A 508 -3.88 -4.29 -43.83
C VAL A 508 -3.90 -5.73 -43.36
N LYS A 509 -4.45 -6.63 -44.17
CA LYS A 509 -4.41 -8.07 -43.97
C LYS A 509 -3.51 -8.70 -45.03
N LEU A 510 -2.51 -9.47 -44.61
CA LEU A 510 -1.58 -10.17 -45.49
C LEU A 510 -2.06 -11.60 -45.76
N LYS A 511 -1.80 -12.11 -46.98
CA LYS A 511 -2.08 -13.52 -47.30
C LYS A 511 -1.24 -14.44 -46.41
N GLY A 512 -1.89 -15.43 -45.79
CA GLY A 512 -1.24 -16.41 -44.91
C GLY A 512 -1.22 -16.02 -43.43
N GLU A 513 -1.57 -14.78 -43.08
CA GLU A 513 -1.65 -14.27 -41.71
C GLU A 513 -3.12 -13.99 -41.34
N GLU A 514 -3.95 -15.03 -41.25
CA GLU A 514 -5.41 -14.86 -41.08
C GLU A 514 -5.81 -14.24 -39.74
N GLU A 515 -4.98 -14.41 -38.72
CA GLU A 515 -5.23 -13.97 -37.35
C GLU A 515 -4.71 -12.56 -37.06
N LYS A 516 -3.96 -11.93 -37.97
CA LYS A 516 -3.34 -10.61 -37.76
C LYS A 516 -3.93 -9.55 -38.70
N ILE A 517 -4.19 -8.38 -38.15
CA ILE A 517 -4.58 -7.16 -38.85
C ILE A 517 -3.55 -6.09 -38.50
N PHE A 518 -2.82 -5.60 -39.51
CA PHE A 518 -1.79 -4.60 -39.35
C PHE A 518 -2.39 -3.21 -39.54
N SER A 519 -2.46 -2.41 -38.48
CA SER A 519 -3.01 -1.06 -38.51
C SER A 519 -1.91 -0.02 -38.76
N VAL A 520 -2.04 0.74 -39.83
CA VAL A 520 -1.05 1.71 -40.32
C VAL A 520 -1.68 3.11 -40.38
N SER A 521 -1.09 4.09 -39.71
CA SER A 521 -1.48 5.51 -39.89
C SER A 521 -0.84 6.10 -41.14
N THR A 522 -1.53 7.04 -41.78
CA THR A 522 -0.91 7.86 -42.85
C THR A 522 0.27 8.69 -42.38
N GLU A 523 0.37 8.93 -41.07
CA GLU A 523 1.53 9.58 -40.45
C GLU A 523 2.74 8.65 -40.38
N THR A 524 2.54 7.36 -40.12
CA THR A 524 3.59 6.33 -40.14
C THR A 524 4.13 6.12 -41.56
N SER A 525 3.23 5.98 -42.54
CA SER A 525 3.62 5.86 -43.94
C SER A 525 2.47 6.22 -44.85
N ARG A 526 2.66 7.21 -45.72
CA ARG A 526 1.67 7.57 -46.74
C ARG A 526 1.54 6.51 -47.84
N ASN A 527 2.48 5.58 -47.95
CA ASN A 527 2.45 4.52 -48.97
C ASN A 527 1.26 3.57 -48.80
N VAL A 528 0.78 3.39 -47.57
CA VAL A 528 -0.38 2.53 -47.30
C VAL A 528 -1.65 3.03 -48.00
N ALA A 529 -1.81 4.36 -48.11
CA ALA A 529 -2.94 4.97 -48.81
C ALA A 529 -2.91 4.77 -50.33
N LEU A 530 -1.74 4.42 -50.88
CA LEU A 530 -1.54 4.14 -52.30
C LEU A 530 -1.54 2.63 -52.60
N SER A 531 -1.67 1.79 -51.58
CA SER A 531 -1.59 0.33 -51.69
C SER A 531 -2.96 -0.29 -51.95
N LYS A 532 -2.96 -1.45 -52.61
CA LYS A 532 -4.17 -2.24 -52.90
C LYS A 532 -3.92 -3.74 -52.69
N ALA A 533 -5.00 -4.51 -52.71
CA ALA A 533 -4.90 -5.97 -52.72
C ALA A 533 -4.05 -6.44 -53.91
N GLY A 534 -3.09 -7.34 -53.65
CA GLY A 534 -2.12 -7.84 -54.61
C GLY A 534 -0.74 -7.18 -54.57
N ASP A 535 -0.59 -6.03 -53.90
CA ASP A 535 0.70 -5.37 -53.78
C ASP A 535 1.58 -6.11 -52.76
N MET A 536 2.89 -6.15 -53.01
CA MET A 536 3.86 -6.71 -52.06
C MET A 536 4.38 -5.60 -51.16
N VAL A 537 4.24 -5.80 -49.85
CA VAL A 537 4.61 -4.80 -48.85
C VAL A 537 5.53 -5.40 -47.80
N ARG A 538 6.38 -4.54 -47.25
CA ARG A 538 7.17 -4.80 -46.05
C ARG A 538 6.55 -4.05 -44.91
N ILE A 539 6.17 -4.78 -43.87
CA ILE A 539 5.59 -4.25 -42.64
C ILE A 539 6.59 -4.49 -41.52
N LYS A 540 7.02 -3.42 -40.86
CA LYS A 540 7.72 -3.46 -39.58
C LYS A 540 6.70 -3.26 -38.47
N TYR A 541 6.68 -4.16 -37.51
CA TYR A 541 5.68 -4.18 -36.45
C TYR A 541 6.25 -4.75 -35.16
N ILE A 542 5.55 -4.50 -34.06
CA ILE A 542 5.88 -5.03 -32.75
C ILE A 542 4.77 -6.00 -32.36
N ASN A 543 5.12 -7.26 -32.09
CA ASN A 543 4.16 -8.30 -31.73
C ASN A 543 4.03 -8.40 -30.20
N VAL A 544 2.88 -8.05 -29.62
CA VAL A 544 2.65 -8.12 -28.16
C VAL A 544 1.31 -8.78 -27.86
N GLY A 545 1.37 -9.99 -27.29
CA GLY A 545 0.22 -10.82 -26.92
C GLY A 545 -0.54 -11.40 -28.11
N ASP A 546 -1.77 -11.89 -27.87
CA ASP A 546 -2.65 -12.48 -28.89
C ASP A 546 -3.57 -11.44 -29.56
N SER A 547 -3.12 -10.18 -29.66
CA SER A 547 -3.93 -9.12 -30.25
C SER A 547 -4.10 -9.33 -31.75
N LYS A 548 -5.36 -9.33 -32.19
CA LYS A 548 -5.70 -9.35 -33.62
C LYS A 548 -5.23 -8.08 -34.35
N TYR A 549 -5.12 -6.95 -33.65
CA TYR A 549 -4.69 -5.67 -34.20
C TYR A 549 -3.26 -5.36 -33.77
N ILE A 550 -2.38 -5.19 -34.76
CA ILE A 550 -0.95 -4.99 -34.58
C ILE A 550 -0.59 -3.59 -35.08
N LEU A 551 0.12 -2.80 -34.25
CA LEU A 551 0.64 -1.52 -34.70
C LEU A 551 1.86 -1.70 -35.57
N VAL A 552 1.85 -0.95 -36.65
CA VAL A 552 2.94 -0.92 -37.62
C VAL A 552 3.84 0.27 -37.31
N SER A 553 5.12 0.01 -37.10
CA SER A 553 6.18 1.01 -36.93
C SER A 553 6.75 1.47 -38.27
N GLY A 554 6.59 0.68 -39.34
CA GLY A 554 7.00 1.05 -40.68
C GLY A 554 6.28 0.28 -41.78
N PHE A 555 5.97 0.94 -42.89
CA PHE A 555 5.27 0.33 -44.02
C PHE A 555 5.86 0.81 -45.34
N GLU A 556 6.26 -0.13 -46.20
CA GLU A 556 6.87 0.14 -47.49
C GLU A 556 6.30 -0.77 -48.58
N ASN A 557 6.02 -0.21 -49.77
CA ASN A 557 5.70 -1.01 -50.95
C ASN A 557 6.99 -1.48 -51.59
N ILE A 558 7.16 -2.79 -51.65
CA ILE A 558 8.38 -3.42 -52.19
C ILE A 558 8.18 -3.97 -53.60
N LYS A 559 6.94 -4.06 -54.11
CA LYS A 559 6.64 -4.37 -55.51
C LYS A 559 5.23 -4.03 -55.95
#